data_AF-A0A4U3ADL4-F1
#
_entry.id   AF-A0A4U3ADL4-F1
#
_cell.length_a   1.000
_cell.length_b   1.000
_cell.length_c   1.000
_cell.angle_alpha   90.00
_cell.angle_beta   90.00
_cell.angle_gamma   90.00
#
_symmetry.space_group_name_H-M   'P 1'
#
loop_
_entity.id
_entity.type
_entity.pdbx_description
1 polymer ?
#
loop_
_entity_poly.entity_id
_entity_poly.type
_entity_poly.pdbx_seq_one_letter_code
_entity_poly.pdbx_strand_id
1 'polypeptide(L)'
;MANKRLKKKLETKRKKSLLISEGVSRKETKKLRGKDLEVVYKKKSHNRKNRDRAREISNLAKQWGLSPSKYNSWKKLLPEIERIKKEQDREAPFLLIYYQDFTGETDSKFIYDFKKRNSTRSRSQITRSIVGWLQNAQNKLFLGRVAIRIVPKRDVSKTNTLWKNHGYVKIYEGQGKELTKLLTAIETIMVGVYDVKERDKYLRELLDKLRSLPYRQAHRNAEEI
;
A
#
# COMPACT_ATOMS: atom_id res chain seq x y z
N MET A 1 42.65 37.21 -14.25
CA MET A 1 42.24 38.15 -13.18
C MET A 1 40.82 38.74 -13.34
N ALA A 2 40.38 39.12 -14.55
CA ALA A 2 39.07 39.74 -14.79
C ALA A 2 37.87 38.87 -14.33
N ASN A 3 37.93 37.55 -14.57
CA ASN A 3 36.84 36.62 -14.26
C ASN A 3 36.56 36.50 -12.74
N LYS A 4 37.60 36.59 -11.90
CA LYS A 4 37.49 36.55 -10.43
C LYS A 4 36.80 37.81 -9.87
N ARG A 5 37.11 38.98 -10.44
CA ARG A 5 36.48 40.26 -10.07
C ARG A 5 35.00 40.29 -10.47
N LEU A 6 34.67 39.78 -11.67
CA LEU A 6 33.30 39.69 -12.15
C LEU A 6 32.44 38.75 -11.27
N LYS A 7 32.97 37.57 -10.92
CA LYS A 7 32.32 36.61 -10.01
C LYS A 7 31.99 37.23 -8.64
N LYS A 8 32.95 37.95 -8.04
CA LYS A 8 32.76 38.63 -6.75
C LYS A 8 31.69 39.74 -6.81
N LYS A 9 31.62 40.47 -7.93
CA LYS A 9 30.58 41.50 -8.16
C LYS A 9 29.19 40.89 -8.27
N LEU A 10 29.04 39.79 -9.02
CA LEU A 10 27.79 39.05 -9.15
C LEU A 10 27.32 38.46 -7.82
N GLU A 11 28.24 37.87 -7.06
CA GLU A 11 27.94 37.31 -5.73
C GLU A 11 27.46 38.40 -4.76
N THR A 12 28.12 39.56 -4.76
CA THR A 12 27.71 40.73 -3.96
C THR A 12 26.31 41.22 -4.36
N LYS A 13 26.01 41.26 -5.67
CA LYS A 13 24.68 41.64 -6.17
C LYS A 13 23.61 40.65 -5.70
N ARG A 14 23.89 39.33 -5.73
CA ARG A 14 22.98 38.29 -5.23
C ARG A 14 22.72 38.43 -3.73
N LYS A 15 23.76 38.62 -2.93
CA LYS A 15 23.64 38.83 -1.47
C LYS A 15 22.76 40.04 -1.15
N LYS A 16 23.01 41.17 -1.81
CA LYS A 16 22.21 42.40 -1.62
C LYS A 16 20.77 42.24 -2.08
N SER A 17 20.53 41.54 -3.20
CA SER A 17 19.18 41.23 -3.67
C SER A 17 18.39 40.42 -2.65
N LEU A 18 19.00 39.38 -2.08
CA LEU A 18 18.38 38.55 -1.05
C LEU A 18 18.04 39.37 0.20
N LEU A 19 18.94 40.25 0.66
CA LEU A 19 18.68 41.11 1.82
C LEU A 19 17.48 42.03 1.59
N ILE A 20 17.36 42.62 0.41
CA ILE A 20 16.21 43.46 0.04
C ILE A 20 14.91 42.63 0.04
N SER A 21 14.93 41.42 -0.55
CA SER A 21 13.75 40.54 -0.52
C SER A 21 13.34 40.10 0.89
N GLU A 22 14.29 40.09 1.83
CA GLU A 22 14.08 39.73 3.24
C GLU A 22 13.81 40.95 4.14
N GLY A 23 13.44 42.08 3.53
CA GLY A 23 12.97 43.29 4.22
C GLY A 23 14.05 44.24 4.72
N VAL A 24 15.32 44.06 4.34
CA VAL A 24 16.38 45.04 4.67
C VAL A 24 16.25 46.25 3.73
N SER A 25 16.30 47.46 4.29
CA SER A 25 16.18 48.69 3.51
C SER A 25 17.25 48.77 2.42
N ARG A 26 16.88 49.30 1.24
CA ARG A 26 17.83 49.58 0.15
C ARG A 26 18.96 50.52 0.62
N LYS A 27 18.67 51.46 1.52
CA LYS A 27 19.67 52.40 2.07
C LYS A 27 20.69 51.68 2.95
N GLU A 28 20.23 50.81 3.84
CA GLU A 28 21.10 50.01 4.72
C GLU A 28 21.94 49.00 3.93
N THR A 29 21.32 48.32 2.96
CA THR A 29 21.99 47.33 2.11
C THR A 29 23.13 47.95 1.26
N LYS A 30 23.01 49.24 0.89
CA LYS A 30 24.09 49.98 0.20
C LYS A 30 25.29 50.24 1.11
N LYS A 31 25.07 50.50 2.40
CA LYS A 31 26.11 50.77 3.41
C LYS A 31 26.91 49.52 3.78
N LEU A 32 26.31 48.33 3.71
CA LEU A 32 26.99 47.07 4.01
C LEU A 32 28.10 46.75 2.99
N ARG A 33 29.32 46.51 3.50
CA ARG A 33 30.53 46.13 2.74
C ARG A 33 31.30 45.03 3.47
N GLY A 34 32.14 44.30 2.74
CA GLY A 34 33.09 43.34 3.31
C GLY A 34 32.46 42.33 4.28
N LYS A 35 32.99 42.30 5.51
CA LYS A 35 32.60 41.34 6.57
C LYS A 35 31.18 41.58 7.07
N ASP A 36 30.74 42.83 7.18
CA ASP A 36 29.39 43.18 7.68
C ASP A 36 28.29 42.67 6.74
N LEU A 37 28.51 42.83 5.43
CA LEU A 37 27.61 42.27 4.42
C LEU A 37 27.47 40.75 4.57
N GLU A 38 28.57 40.06 4.85
CA GLU A 38 28.59 38.61 5.00
C GLU A 38 27.83 38.15 6.25
N VAL A 39 28.03 38.83 7.38
CA VAL A 39 27.35 38.53 8.65
C VAL A 39 25.84 38.70 8.51
N VAL A 40 25.39 39.84 7.98
CA VAL A 40 23.96 40.14 7.81
C VAL A 40 23.32 39.18 6.80
N TYR A 41 24.02 38.90 5.68
CA TYR A 41 23.58 37.93 4.69
C TYR A 41 23.40 36.53 5.28
N LYS A 42 24.40 36.02 6.01
CA LYS A 42 24.32 34.69 6.65
C LYS A 42 23.16 34.61 7.62
N LYS A 43 22.95 35.64 8.46
CA LYS A 43 21.83 35.70 9.40
C LYS A 43 20.47 35.66 8.69
N LYS A 44 20.25 36.53 7.68
CA LYS A 44 18.98 36.58 6.94
C LYS A 44 18.73 35.33 6.10
N SER A 45 19.77 34.79 5.46
CA SER A 45 19.69 33.53 4.71
C SER A 45 19.33 32.35 5.63
N HIS A 46 19.94 32.28 6.82
CA HIS A 46 19.60 31.27 7.83
C HIS A 46 18.16 31.40 8.31
N ASN A 47 17.71 32.63 8.63
CA ASN A 47 16.33 32.89 9.04
C ASN A 47 15.32 32.51 7.95
N ARG A 48 15.62 32.81 6.68
CA ARG A 48 14.80 32.39 5.55
C ARG A 48 14.68 30.87 5.49
N LYS A 49 15.82 30.16 5.53
CA LYS A 49 15.83 28.68 5.52
C LYS A 49 15.02 28.10 6.67
N ASN A 50 15.13 28.67 7.87
CA ASN A 50 14.37 28.20 9.03
C ASN A 50 12.86 28.44 8.86
N ARG A 51 12.46 29.59 8.32
CA ARG A 51 11.04 29.90 8.03
C ARG A 51 10.47 29.00 6.93
N ASP A 52 11.23 28.78 5.86
CA ASP A 52 10.82 27.90 4.75
C ASP A 52 10.67 26.46 5.26
N ARG A 53 11.64 25.97 6.04
CA ARG A 53 11.57 24.67 6.71
C ARG A 53 10.37 24.56 7.65
N ALA A 54 10.09 25.59 8.45
CA ALA A 54 8.93 25.60 9.35
C ALA A 54 7.61 25.55 8.57
N ARG A 55 7.52 26.24 7.43
CA ARG A 55 6.37 26.15 6.51
C ARG A 55 6.21 24.75 5.93
N GLU A 56 7.29 24.13 5.47
CA GLU A 56 7.25 22.76 4.93
C GLU A 56 6.75 21.76 5.96
N ILE A 57 7.29 21.82 7.19
CA ILE A 57 6.87 20.95 8.29
C ILE A 57 5.39 21.19 8.62
N SER A 58 4.97 22.45 8.72
CA SER A 58 3.57 22.80 8.99
C SER A 58 2.64 22.31 7.90
N ASN A 59 3.01 22.45 6.63
CA ASN A 59 2.19 22.02 5.50
C ASN A 59 2.06 20.50 5.47
N LEU A 60 3.16 19.77 5.70
CA LEU A 60 3.11 18.31 5.75
C LEU A 60 2.29 17.84 6.95
N ALA A 61 2.43 18.44 8.13
CA ALA A 61 1.59 18.11 9.28
C ALA A 61 0.09 18.27 8.95
N LYS A 62 -0.31 19.37 8.32
CA LYS A 62 -1.70 19.58 7.88
C LYS A 62 -2.19 18.51 6.89
N GLN A 63 -1.36 18.13 5.91
CA GLN A 63 -1.70 17.09 4.93
C GLN A 63 -2.01 15.74 5.60
N TRP A 64 -1.36 15.45 6.72
CA TRP A 64 -1.57 14.22 7.50
C TRP A 64 -2.57 14.39 8.66
N GLY A 65 -3.33 15.49 8.71
CA GLY A 65 -4.32 15.75 9.77
C GLY A 65 -3.71 16.06 11.14
N LEU A 66 -2.42 16.37 11.20
CA LEU A 66 -1.68 16.67 12.42
C LEU A 66 -1.65 18.17 12.71
N SER A 67 -1.71 18.55 13.99
CA SER A 67 -1.62 19.96 14.40
C SER A 67 -0.21 20.52 14.19
N PRO A 68 -0.01 21.54 13.33
CA PRO A 68 1.31 22.09 13.05
C PRO A 68 2.04 22.64 14.29
N SER A 69 1.29 23.15 15.27
CA SER A 69 1.85 23.70 16.51
C SER A 69 2.60 22.66 17.35
N LYS A 70 2.26 21.36 17.21
CA LYS A 70 2.90 20.26 17.94
C LYS A 70 4.18 19.76 17.27
N TYR A 71 4.36 20.04 15.97
CA TYR A 71 5.47 19.50 15.17
C TYR A 71 6.33 20.65 14.61
N ASN A 72 7.33 21.05 15.39
CA ASN A 72 8.28 22.09 15.01
C ASN A 72 9.57 21.57 14.34
N SER A 73 9.69 20.24 14.17
CA SER A 73 10.88 19.60 13.61
C SER A 73 10.55 18.31 12.88
N TRP A 74 11.35 18.00 11.84
CA TRP A 74 11.26 16.72 11.11
C TRP A 74 11.39 15.51 12.02
N LYS A 75 12.26 15.59 13.04
CA LYS A 75 12.49 14.50 14.01
C LYS A 75 11.22 14.13 14.81
N LYS A 76 10.31 15.09 15.04
CA LYS A 76 9.02 14.83 15.68
C LYS A 76 7.93 14.43 14.69
N LEU A 77 7.93 15.05 13.50
CA LEU A 77 6.87 14.85 12.51
C LEU A 77 6.97 13.49 11.80
N LEU A 78 8.16 13.11 11.33
CA LEU A 78 8.34 11.91 10.53
C LEU A 78 7.94 10.62 11.27
N PRO A 79 8.32 10.41 12.55
CA PRO A 79 7.88 9.22 13.28
C PRO A 79 6.37 9.13 13.45
N GLU A 80 5.67 10.26 13.63
CA GLU A 80 4.20 10.24 13.74
C GLU A 80 3.55 9.92 12.40
N ILE A 81 4.04 10.50 11.29
CA ILE A 81 3.59 10.14 9.95
C ILE A 81 3.81 8.65 9.69
N GLU A 82 4.97 8.11 10.08
CA GLU A 82 5.23 6.67 9.99
C GLU A 82 4.29 5.85 10.85
N ARG A 83 3.93 6.33 12.05
CA ARG A 83 2.94 5.67 12.91
C ARG A 83 1.58 5.63 12.24
N ILE A 84 1.10 6.76 11.71
CA ILE A 84 -0.17 6.85 10.96
C ILE A 84 -0.14 5.90 9.75
N LYS A 85 0.96 5.90 8.98
CA LYS A 85 1.12 4.98 7.84
C LYS A 85 1.06 3.51 8.26
N LYS A 86 1.71 3.16 9.38
CA LYS A 86 1.68 1.80 9.93
C LYS A 86 0.29 1.42 10.45
N GLU A 87 -0.42 2.34 11.09
CA GLU A 87 -1.81 2.16 11.51
C GLU A 87 -2.72 1.93 10.29
N GLN A 88 -2.62 2.78 9.27
CA GLN A 88 -3.36 2.62 8.02
C GLN A 88 -3.06 1.29 7.31
N ASP A 89 -1.79 0.87 7.28
CA ASP A 89 -1.38 -0.43 6.71
C ASP A 89 -1.92 -1.61 7.53
N ARG A 90 -2.02 -1.47 8.87
CA ARG A 90 -2.62 -2.47 9.76
C ARG A 90 -4.13 -2.60 9.59
N GLU A 91 -4.82 -1.50 9.30
CA GLU A 91 -6.26 -1.49 9.01
C GLU A 91 -6.59 -1.88 7.57
N ALA A 92 -5.58 -1.97 6.69
CA ALA A 92 -5.78 -2.33 5.30
C ALA A 92 -6.51 -3.68 5.19
N PRO A 93 -7.65 -3.76 4.49
CA PRO A 93 -8.43 -4.99 4.41
C PRO A 93 -7.74 -6.06 3.54
N PHE A 94 -7.76 -7.30 4.01
CA PHE A 94 -7.24 -8.48 3.34
C PHE A 94 -8.38 -9.47 3.12
N LEU A 95 -8.46 -9.98 1.89
CA LEU A 95 -9.29 -11.11 1.52
C LEU A 95 -8.58 -12.41 1.90
N LEU A 96 -9.28 -13.26 2.62
CA LEU A 96 -8.86 -14.59 3.04
C LEU A 96 -9.86 -15.60 2.48
N ILE A 97 -9.34 -16.66 1.87
CA ILE A 97 -10.15 -17.78 1.37
C ILE A 97 -9.66 -19.05 2.04
N TYR A 98 -10.58 -19.78 2.64
CA TYR A 98 -10.34 -21.01 3.35
C TYR A 98 -11.13 -22.16 2.74
N TYR A 99 -10.56 -23.35 2.82
CA TYR A 99 -11.17 -24.60 2.42
C TYR A 99 -11.07 -25.60 3.55
N GLN A 100 -12.15 -26.34 3.79
CA GLN A 100 -12.19 -27.46 4.72
C GLN A 100 -12.67 -28.70 3.97
N ASP A 101 -12.01 -29.83 4.10
CA ASP A 101 -12.45 -31.09 3.50
C ASP A 101 -13.64 -31.71 4.26
N PHE A 102 -14.40 -32.64 3.65
CA PHE A 102 -15.58 -33.27 4.27
C PHE A 102 -15.25 -34.09 5.53
N THR A 103 -14.02 -34.62 5.62
CA THR A 103 -13.52 -35.34 6.79
C THR A 103 -13.28 -34.43 7.99
N GLY A 104 -13.27 -33.10 7.79
CA GLY A 104 -12.82 -32.13 8.79
C GLY A 104 -11.29 -32.09 8.96
N GLU A 105 -10.59 -33.08 8.41
CA GLU A 105 -9.13 -33.21 8.39
C GLU A 105 -8.62 -32.84 7.01
N THR A 106 -8.57 -31.54 6.73
CA THR A 106 -8.06 -31.07 5.44
C THR A 106 -6.57 -31.37 5.32
N ASP A 107 -6.21 -32.38 4.52
CA ASP A 107 -4.80 -32.69 4.26
C ASP A 107 -4.14 -31.52 3.51
N SER A 108 -3.18 -30.88 4.18
CA SER A 108 -2.34 -29.82 3.63
C SER A 108 -1.62 -30.21 2.32
N LYS A 109 -1.41 -31.51 2.09
CA LYS A 109 -0.71 -32.05 0.93
C LYS A 109 -1.45 -31.81 -0.38
N PHE A 110 -2.78 -32.01 -0.42
CA PHE A 110 -3.59 -31.75 -1.62
C PHE A 110 -3.45 -30.28 -2.07
N ILE A 111 -3.59 -29.34 -1.13
CA ILE A 111 -3.46 -27.91 -1.39
C ILE A 111 -2.03 -27.56 -1.82
N TYR A 112 -1.03 -28.18 -1.20
CA TYR A 112 0.38 -27.98 -1.55
C TYR A 112 0.68 -28.44 -2.98
N ASP A 113 0.27 -29.66 -3.34
CA ASP A 113 0.49 -30.23 -4.67
C ASP A 113 -0.26 -29.44 -5.76
N PHE A 114 -1.43 -28.87 -5.41
CA PHE A 114 -2.17 -28.01 -6.32
C PHE A 114 -1.47 -26.66 -6.55
N LYS A 115 -1.02 -26.00 -5.47
CA LYS A 115 -0.24 -24.75 -5.57
C LYS A 115 1.05 -24.96 -6.36
N LYS A 116 1.73 -26.09 -6.17
CA LYS A 116 2.94 -26.46 -6.90
C LYS A 116 2.68 -26.71 -8.38
N ARG A 117 1.57 -27.36 -8.75
CA ARG A 117 1.17 -27.53 -10.15
C ARG A 117 0.85 -26.19 -10.82
N ASN A 118 0.23 -25.27 -10.09
CA ASN A 118 -0.18 -23.98 -10.64
C ASN A 118 0.95 -22.95 -10.73
N SER A 119 2.07 -23.13 -10.02
CA SER A 119 3.19 -22.20 -10.11
C SER A 119 3.87 -22.17 -11.48
N THR A 120 3.71 -23.21 -12.31
CA THR A 120 4.29 -23.30 -13.65
C THR A 120 3.27 -23.06 -14.78
N ARG A 121 1.98 -22.91 -14.45
CA ARG A 121 0.91 -22.76 -15.45
C ARG A 121 0.68 -21.29 -15.81
N SER A 122 0.42 -21.05 -17.08
CA SER A 122 -0.03 -19.73 -17.55
C SER A 122 -1.45 -19.44 -17.08
N ARG A 123 -1.82 -18.15 -17.00
CA ARG A 123 -3.19 -17.71 -16.66
C ARG A 123 -4.24 -18.37 -17.56
N SER A 124 -3.98 -18.42 -18.87
CA SER A 124 -4.90 -19.03 -19.84
C SER A 124 -5.19 -20.52 -19.55
N GLN A 125 -4.17 -21.28 -19.12
CA GLN A 125 -4.32 -22.69 -18.78
C GLN A 125 -5.12 -22.88 -17.49
N ILE A 126 -4.96 -21.98 -16.52
CA ILE A 126 -5.73 -21.99 -15.27
C ILE A 126 -7.20 -21.67 -15.58
N THR A 127 -7.46 -20.61 -16.36
CA THR A 127 -8.82 -20.20 -16.76
C THR A 127 -9.55 -21.31 -17.53
N ARG A 128 -8.90 -21.96 -18.52
CA ARG A 128 -9.52 -23.07 -19.26
C ARG A 128 -9.92 -24.23 -18.35
N SER A 129 -9.10 -24.53 -17.35
CA SER A 129 -9.40 -25.58 -16.37
C SER A 129 -10.58 -25.19 -15.49
N ILE A 130 -10.63 -23.96 -14.97
CA ILE A 130 -11.78 -23.42 -14.20
C ILE A 130 -13.07 -23.58 -15.01
N VAL A 131 -13.07 -23.16 -16.28
CA VAL A 131 -14.23 -23.30 -17.18
C VAL A 131 -14.62 -24.77 -17.35
N GLY A 132 -13.66 -25.67 -17.55
CA GLY A 132 -13.92 -27.11 -17.65
C GLY A 132 -14.59 -27.70 -16.40
N TRP A 133 -14.17 -27.26 -15.20
CA TRP A 133 -14.81 -27.66 -13.94
C TRP A 133 -16.23 -27.14 -13.80
N LEU A 134 -16.50 -25.90 -14.24
CA LEU A 134 -17.86 -25.34 -14.19
C LEU A 134 -18.82 -26.05 -15.16
N GLN A 135 -18.32 -26.55 -16.30
CA GLN A 135 -19.13 -27.23 -17.31
C GLN A 135 -19.42 -28.70 -17.00
N ASN A 136 -18.64 -29.34 -16.13
CA ASN A 136 -18.79 -30.78 -15.85
C ASN A 136 -19.72 -31.04 -14.65
N ALA A 137 -21.02 -31.20 -14.92
CA ALA A 137 -22.09 -31.35 -13.93
C ALA A 137 -22.28 -32.77 -13.36
N GLN A 138 -21.51 -33.77 -13.81
CA GLN A 138 -21.78 -35.18 -13.50
C GLN A 138 -21.11 -35.70 -12.20
N ASN A 139 -20.23 -34.93 -11.57
CA ASN A 139 -19.53 -35.37 -10.36
C ASN A 139 -20.25 -34.91 -9.09
N LYS A 140 -21.22 -35.69 -8.60
CA LYS A 140 -21.95 -35.44 -7.35
C LYS A 140 -21.29 -36.14 -6.16
N LEU A 141 -20.23 -35.58 -5.59
CA LEU A 141 -19.68 -36.03 -4.31
C LEU A 141 -19.21 -34.81 -3.51
N PHE A 142 -19.89 -34.46 -2.41
CA PHE A 142 -19.53 -33.29 -1.61
C PHE A 142 -18.25 -33.56 -0.81
N LEU A 143 -17.12 -32.99 -1.24
CA LEU A 143 -15.85 -33.08 -0.51
C LEU A 143 -15.39 -31.66 -0.12
N GLY A 144 -16.14 -30.98 0.75
CA GLY A 144 -15.59 -29.82 1.48
C GLY A 144 -16.41 -28.52 1.47
N ARG A 145 -16.04 -27.62 2.39
CA ARG A 145 -16.65 -26.31 2.67
C ARG A 145 -15.69 -25.17 2.36
N VAL A 146 -16.24 -24.03 1.95
CA VAL A 146 -15.46 -22.83 1.64
C VAL A 146 -15.89 -21.68 2.55
N ALA A 147 -14.93 -20.88 2.98
CA ALA A 147 -15.20 -19.65 3.70
C ALA A 147 -14.38 -18.49 3.14
N ILE A 148 -15.07 -17.38 2.85
CA ILE A 148 -14.45 -16.13 2.40
C ILE A 148 -14.60 -15.09 3.50
N ARG A 149 -13.50 -14.41 3.83
CA ARG A 149 -13.46 -13.37 4.87
C ARG A 149 -12.68 -12.16 4.39
N ILE A 150 -13.13 -10.98 4.79
CA ILE A 150 -12.35 -9.75 4.69
C ILE A 150 -12.06 -9.30 6.10
N VAL A 151 -10.78 -9.16 6.44
CA VAL A 151 -10.34 -8.73 7.76
C VAL A 151 -9.23 -7.68 7.64
N PRO A 152 -9.07 -6.79 8.63
CA PRO A 152 -7.89 -5.93 8.70
C PRO A 152 -6.59 -6.74 8.71
N LYS A 153 -5.52 -6.22 8.11
CA LYS A 153 -4.19 -6.86 8.07
C LYS A 153 -3.71 -7.28 9.46
N ARG A 154 -3.96 -6.47 10.49
CA ARG A 154 -3.61 -6.78 11.89
C ARG A 154 -4.26 -8.06 12.42
N ASP A 155 -5.44 -8.42 11.91
CA ASP A 155 -6.25 -9.55 12.39
C ASP A 155 -6.03 -10.82 11.56
N VAL A 156 -5.27 -10.74 10.46
CA VAL A 156 -5.02 -11.88 9.55
C VAL A 156 -4.39 -13.06 10.29
N SER A 157 -3.36 -12.82 11.12
CA SER A 157 -2.69 -13.90 11.85
C SER A 157 -3.64 -14.60 12.84
N LYS A 158 -4.38 -13.82 13.64
CA LYS A 158 -5.38 -14.33 14.58
C LYS A 158 -6.48 -15.12 13.86
N THR A 159 -6.97 -14.58 12.75
CA THR A 159 -8.00 -15.23 11.91
C THR A 159 -7.48 -16.54 11.35
N ASN A 160 -6.27 -16.56 10.78
CA ASN A 160 -5.64 -17.78 10.27
C ASN A 160 -5.52 -18.88 11.34
N THR A 161 -5.11 -18.54 12.56
CA THR A 161 -5.04 -19.50 13.68
C THR A 161 -6.42 -20.05 14.05
N LEU A 162 -7.42 -19.17 14.17
CA LEU A 162 -8.79 -19.58 14.51
C LEU A 162 -9.34 -20.57 13.47
N TRP A 163 -9.24 -20.24 12.19
CA TRP A 163 -9.76 -21.09 11.11
C TRP A 163 -9.00 -22.42 11.02
N LYS A 164 -7.68 -22.40 11.24
CA LYS A 164 -6.88 -23.62 11.32
C LYS A 164 -7.37 -24.55 12.43
N ASN A 165 -7.69 -24.01 13.61
CA ASN A 165 -8.22 -24.80 14.73
C ASN A 165 -9.60 -25.40 14.43
N HIS A 166 -10.36 -24.81 13.51
CA HIS A 166 -11.62 -25.35 13.02
C HIS A 166 -11.46 -26.32 11.83
N GLY A 167 -10.24 -26.73 11.50
CA GLY A 167 -9.96 -27.70 10.43
C GLY A 167 -9.88 -27.11 9.02
N TYR A 168 -9.83 -25.78 8.88
CA TYR A 168 -9.71 -25.11 7.59
C TYR A 168 -8.25 -24.87 7.19
N VAL A 169 -7.96 -25.03 5.91
CA VAL A 169 -6.69 -24.68 5.29
C VAL A 169 -6.83 -23.41 4.47
N LYS A 170 -5.85 -22.51 4.62
CA LYS A 170 -5.80 -21.24 3.90
C LYS A 170 -5.38 -21.43 2.44
N ILE A 171 -6.27 -21.03 1.53
CA ILE A 171 -6.05 -21.10 0.09
C ILE A 171 -5.48 -19.79 -0.44
N TYR A 172 -6.05 -18.67 -0.01
CA TYR A 172 -5.68 -17.33 -0.44
C TYR A 172 -5.52 -16.37 0.74
N GLU A 173 -4.55 -15.47 0.62
CA GLU A 173 -4.36 -14.32 1.50
C GLU A 173 -3.84 -13.16 0.67
N GLY A 174 -4.54 -12.03 0.68
CA GLY A 174 -4.07 -10.82 0.00
C GLY A 174 -5.14 -9.77 -0.19
N GLN A 175 -4.77 -8.69 -0.87
CA GLN A 175 -5.64 -7.54 -1.13
C GLN A 175 -6.50 -7.69 -2.40
N GLY A 176 -6.59 -8.90 -2.99
CA GLY A 176 -7.33 -9.11 -4.24
C GLY A 176 -6.67 -8.51 -5.49
N LYS A 177 -5.43 -8.00 -5.39
CA LYS A 177 -4.75 -7.31 -6.51
C LYS A 177 -4.07 -8.26 -7.50
N GLU A 178 -3.66 -9.44 -7.04
CA GLU A 178 -2.88 -10.40 -7.81
C GLU A 178 -3.79 -11.44 -8.48
N LEU A 179 -4.14 -11.22 -9.76
CA LEU A 179 -5.04 -12.09 -10.50
C LEU A 179 -4.57 -13.55 -10.55
N THR A 180 -3.29 -13.81 -10.82
CA THR A 180 -2.78 -15.19 -10.87
C THR A 180 -3.01 -15.95 -9.56
N LYS A 181 -2.84 -15.29 -8.40
CA LYS A 181 -3.11 -15.91 -7.10
C LYS A 181 -4.60 -16.14 -6.88
N LEU A 182 -5.45 -15.23 -7.35
CA LEU A 182 -6.91 -15.39 -7.31
C LEU A 182 -7.36 -16.57 -8.17
N LEU A 183 -6.89 -16.66 -9.42
CA LEU A 183 -7.21 -17.76 -10.33
C LEU A 183 -6.76 -19.11 -9.77
N THR A 184 -5.55 -19.18 -9.18
CA THR A 184 -5.09 -20.40 -8.50
C THR A 184 -6.00 -20.77 -7.33
N ALA A 185 -6.45 -19.79 -6.54
CA ALA A 185 -7.38 -20.04 -5.43
C ALA A 185 -8.75 -20.52 -5.94
N ILE A 186 -9.29 -19.87 -6.98
CA ILE A 186 -10.53 -20.28 -7.64
C ILE A 186 -10.40 -21.72 -8.13
N GLU A 187 -9.36 -22.03 -8.90
CA GLU A 187 -9.18 -23.37 -9.43
C GLU A 187 -9.03 -24.42 -8.32
N THR A 188 -8.33 -24.10 -7.22
CA THR A 188 -8.23 -24.98 -6.06
C THR A 188 -9.61 -25.31 -5.49
N ILE A 189 -10.48 -24.30 -5.38
CA ILE A 189 -11.86 -24.48 -4.94
C ILE A 189 -12.70 -25.24 -5.99
N MET A 190 -12.51 -24.98 -7.28
CA MET A 190 -13.22 -25.71 -8.34
C MET A 190 -12.90 -27.21 -8.32
N VAL A 191 -11.67 -27.58 -7.98
CA VAL A 191 -11.26 -28.97 -7.84
C VAL A 191 -11.74 -29.58 -6.53
N GLY A 192 -11.67 -28.82 -5.42
CA GLY A 192 -12.08 -29.30 -4.10
C GLY A 192 -13.60 -29.38 -3.90
N VAL A 193 -14.35 -28.40 -4.40
CA VAL A 193 -15.82 -28.37 -4.32
C VAL A 193 -16.38 -29.00 -5.58
N TYR A 194 -17.29 -29.96 -5.44
CA TYR A 194 -17.78 -30.75 -6.57
C TYR A 194 -19.11 -30.26 -7.17
N ASP A 195 -19.98 -29.68 -6.35
CA ASP A 195 -21.29 -29.18 -6.80
C ASP A 195 -21.12 -27.87 -7.59
N VAL A 196 -21.58 -27.88 -8.85
CA VAL A 196 -21.60 -26.71 -9.73
C VAL A 196 -22.35 -25.54 -9.09
N LYS A 197 -23.43 -25.79 -8.35
CA LYS A 197 -24.17 -24.72 -7.66
C LYS A 197 -23.37 -24.08 -6.55
N GLU A 198 -22.62 -24.86 -5.76
CA GLU A 198 -21.75 -24.32 -4.71
C GLU A 198 -20.49 -23.65 -5.28
N ARG A 199 -19.96 -24.13 -6.42
CA ARG A 199 -18.91 -23.45 -7.20
C ARG A 199 -19.38 -22.07 -7.68
N ASP A 200 -20.57 -22.00 -8.27
CA ASP A 200 -21.18 -20.74 -8.73
C ASP A 200 -21.44 -19.79 -7.57
N LYS A 201 -21.98 -20.30 -6.45
CA LYS A 201 -22.20 -19.53 -5.23
C LYS A 201 -20.90 -18.98 -4.67
N TYR A 202 -19.85 -19.79 -4.61
CA TYR A 202 -18.51 -19.35 -4.22
C TYR A 202 -17.99 -18.23 -5.13
N LEU A 203 -18.11 -18.38 -6.46
CA LEU A 203 -17.68 -17.34 -7.39
C LEU A 203 -18.44 -16.04 -7.16
N ARG A 204 -19.77 -16.10 -7.02
CA ARG A 204 -20.59 -14.91 -6.73
C ARG A 204 -20.15 -14.23 -5.43
N GLU A 205 -19.98 -15.00 -4.36
CA GLU A 205 -19.51 -14.45 -3.08
C GLU A 205 -18.10 -13.83 -3.22
N LEU A 206 -17.18 -14.49 -3.92
CA LEU A 206 -15.84 -13.98 -4.17
C LEU A 206 -15.86 -12.66 -4.92
N LEU A 207 -16.64 -12.58 -6.01
CA LEU A 207 -16.77 -11.38 -6.84
C LEU A 207 -17.33 -10.21 -6.03
N ASP A 208 -18.37 -10.45 -5.22
CA ASP A 208 -18.93 -9.43 -4.34
C ASP A 208 -17.92 -8.95 -3.28
N LYS A 209 -17.15 -9.87 -2.70
CA LYS A 209 -16.09 -9.54 -1.75
C LYS A 209 -14.97 -8.74 -2.42
N LEU A 210 -14.55 -9.10 -3.63
CA LEU A 210 -13.53 -8.35 -4.38
C LEU A 210 -14.01 -6.92 -4.70
N ARG A 211 -15.27 -6.75 -5.10
CA ARG A 211 -15.90 -5.44 -5.35
C ARG A 211 -16.03 -4.60 -4.07
N SER A 212 -16.19 -5.25 -2.91
CA SER A 212 -16.27 -4.54 -1.62
C SER A 212 -14.91 -4.01 -1.10
N LEU A 213 -13.79 -4.51 -1.63
CA LEU A 213 -12.46 -4.04 -1.21
C LEU A 213 -12.20 -2.60 -1.71
N PRO A 214 -11.41 -1.78 -1.00
CA PRO A 214 -11.11 -0.40 -1.40
C PRO A 214 -10.06 -0.31 -2.53
N TYR A 215 -9.75 -1.41 -3.23
CA TYR A 215 -8.66 -1.50 -4.19
C TYR A 215 -9.19 -1.58 -5.62
N ARG A 216 -8.90 -0.56 -6.43
CA ARG A 216 -9.30 -0.52 -7.86
C ARG A 216 -8.87 -1.76 -8.65
N GLN A 217 -7.68 -2.31 -8.36
CA GLN A 217 -7.22 -3.53 -9.03
C GLN A 217 -8.03 -4.76 -8.64
N ALA A 218 -8.53 -4.84 -7.40
CA ALA A 218 -9.42 -5.93 -6.99
C ALA A 218 -10.76 -5.88 -7.74
N HIS A 219 -11.29 -4.67 -7.99
CA HIS A 219 -12.50 -4.47 -8.80
C HIS A 219 -12.29 -4.93 -10.24
N ARG A 220 -11.19 -4.50 -10.88
CA ARG A 220 -10.82 -4.95 -12.23
C ARG A 220 -10.70 -6.47 -12.32
N ASN A 221 -10.04 -7.08 -11.34
CA ASN A 221 -9.92 -8.53 -11.30
C ASN A 221 -11.30 -9.22 -11.16
N ALA A 222 -12.26 -8.60 -10.47
CA ALA A 222 -13.64 -9.11 -10.35
C ALA A 222 -14.51 -8.87 -11.61
N GLU A 223 -14.05 -8.05 -12.55
CA GLU A 223 -14.67 -7.91 -13.88
C GLU A 223 -14.07 -8.90 -14.88
N GLU A 224 -12.78 -9.24 -14.70
CA GLU A 224 -12.05 -10.19 -15.55
C GLU A 224 -12.38 -11.67 -15.24
N ILE A 225 -12.72 -11.97 -13.98
CA ILE A 225 -13.17 -13.30 -13.51
C ILE A 225 -14.65 -13.49 -13.82
#